data_AF-A0A1C6AGK8-F1
#
_entry.id   AF-A0A1C6AGK8-F1
#
_cell.length_a   1.000
_cell.length_b   1.000
_cell.length_c   1.000
_cell.angle_alpha   90.00
_cell.angle_beta   90.00
_cell.angle_gamma   90.00
#
_symmetry.space_group_name_H-M   'P 1'
#
loop_
_entity.id
_entity.type
_entity.pdbx_description
1 polymer ?
#
loop_
_entity_poly.entity_id
_entity_poly.type
_entity_poly.pdbx_seq_one_letter_code
_entity_poly.pdbx_strand_id
1 'polypeptide(L)'
;MRWNNYSYKIENGEVTLTRFEGGDTRVEIPHRIDGMPVTEIGPEAFSEYGLQVESVTVPETVRKIGASAFKMCMNLQQLMLSEGLESIGEGMLYGTPLEELYFPSTLKDIEGAWELGGLRWNIHEKNPWFSTDGFALYKCDAGEKILLAVQPEENRSLYQVEAGTGVIGQSAFEGQKYLRHVDLPGSLRMIEEEAFESCQSLEEIDLPEGVVKIGAEAFSHCANLRVLRLPASLEEIGHRAITNTYDWSYLKRGIEKIVVSSENLTYLADESALYRRLSNDTLELVKYFGDDAEYEVSDRVSVLSEYAFRRSVFRTLIIPDSVQIIQKDAVLECEKLEKIILRKLDAHIFLPRTPVCRKDEVTKLLSDQGDLFWFEAYDRLFGTYFQLSDKAEFACTRLRYPVSLRSEIAGAYQRFLEKHRIEILDVISTQENADLLKKLTEIGFFTKDNIDAAIDRIGRSGKGKLTGFLMEYKRENIGTDDFDFSL
;
A
#
# COMPACT_ATOMS: atom_id res chain seq x y z
N MET A 1 39.47 24.38 0.69
CA MET A 1 40.58 24.99 -0.06
C MET A 1 40.19 25.05 -1.54
N ARG A 2 40.90 25.80 -2.38
CA ARG A 2 40.60 25.93 -3.83
C ARG A 2 41.85 25.75 -4.67
N TRP A 3 41.75 24.95 -5.73
CA TRP A 3 42.81 24.70 -6.69
C TRP A 3 42.19 24.55 -8.08
N ASN A 4 42.54 25.44 -9.01
CA ASN A 4 41.92 25.54 -10.34
C ASN A 4 40.38 25.53 -10.25
N ASN A 5 39.75 24.54 -10.90
CA ASN A 5 38.31 24.34 -10.99
C ASN A 5 37.77 23.48 -9.85
N TYR A 6 38.51 23.30 -8.76
CA TYR A 6 38.12 22.40 -7.67
C TYR A 6 38.18 23.08 -6.30
N SER A 7 37.14 22.86 -5.50
CA SER A 7 37.22 22.97 -4.05
C SER A 7 37.50 21.60 -3.43
N TYR A 8 38.36 21.57 -2.42
CA TYR A 8 38.81 20.33 -1.78
C TYR A 8 39.13 20.52 -0.30
N LYS A 9 39.24 19.40 0.42
CA LYS A 9 39.74 19.31 1.79
C LYS A 9 40.93 18.36 1.86
N ILE A 10 41.81 18.57 2.84
CA ILE A 10 42.93 17.67 3.14
C ILE A 10 42.69 17.08 4.51
N GLU A 11 42.66 15.76 4.59
CA GLU A 11 42.57 15.01 5.84
C GLU A 11 43.61 13.88 5.78
N ASN A 12 44.42 13.74 6.84
CA ASN A 12 45.47 12.71 6.94
C ASN A 12 46.47 12.65 5.77
N GLY A 13 46.70 13.77 5.07
CA GLY A 13 47.62 13.83 3.92
C GLY A 13 47.00 13.38 2.60
N GLU A 14 45.68 13.22 2.55
CA GLU A 14 44.92 12.87 1.35
C GLU A 14 43.92 13.96 0.99
N VAL A 15 43.57 14.04 -0.30
CA VAL A 15 42.65 15.04 -0.84
C VAL A 15 41.30 14.42 -1.16
N THR A 16 40.24 15.01 -0.59
CA THR A 16 38.85 14.80 -1.01
C THR A 16 38.39 16.00 -1.83
N LEU A 17 37.97 15.79 -3.07
CA LEU A 17 37.32 16.82 -3.87
C LEU A 17 35.92 17.06 -3.32
N THR A 18 35.60 18.28 -2.92
CA THR A 18 34.28 18.60 -2.36
C THR A 18 33.37 19.28 -3.37
N ARG A 19 33.94 19.88 -4.43
CA ARG A 19 33.17 20.57 -5.47
C ARG A 19 34.00 20.80 -6.73
N PHE A 20 33.40 20.58 -7.89
CA PHE A 20 33.86 21.08 -9.18
C PHE A 20 33.18 22.42 -9.48
N GLU A 21 33.96 23.43 -9.87
CA GLU A 21 33.53 24.81 -10.13
C GLU A 21 33.92 25.25 -11.57
N GLY A 22 34.30 24.31 -12.43
CA GLY A 22 34.79 24.58 -13.78
C GLY A 22 33.70 24.63 -14.84
N GLY A 23 34.01 25.28 -15.97
CA GLY A 23 33.18 25.31 -17.18
C GLY A 23 33.56 24.24 -18.22
N ASP A 24 34.46 23.32 -17.88
CA ASP A 24 34.99 22.34 -18.81
C ASP A 24 33.93 21.29 -19.17
N THR A 25 33.84 20.93 -20.46
CA THR A 25 32.99 19.82 -20.90
C THR A 25 33.70 18.46 -20.74
N ARG A 26 35.04 18.46 -20.77
CA ARG A 26 35.87 17.27 -20.53
C ARG A 26 36.73 17.49 -19.30
N VAL A 27 36.48 16.69 -18.27
CA VAL A 27 37.14 16.82 -16.97
C VAL A 27 38.10 15.66 -16.76
N GLU A 28 39.37 15.99 -16.55
CA GLU A 28 40.38 15.04 -16.05
C GLU A 28 40.65 15.39 -14.58
N ILE A 29 40.30 14.47 -13.68
CA ILE A 29 40.54 14.67 -12.25
C ILE A 29 42.04 14.50 -11.99
N PRO A 30 42.72 15.46 -11.32
CA PRO A 30 44.14 15.39 -11.10
C PRO A 30 44.51 14.25 -10.13
N HIS A 31 45.63 13.56 -10.39
CA HIS A 31 46.17 12.56 -9.46
C HIS A 31 46.60 13.17 -8.11
N ARG A 32 47.01 14.45 -8.11
CA ARG A 32 47.50 15.17 -6.93
C ARG A 32 47.05 16.63 -6.93
N ILE A 33 46.75 17.14 -5.75
CA ILE A 33 46.56 18.57 -5.48
C ILE A 33 47.49 18.94 -4.32
N ASP A 34 48.27 20.01 -4.48
CA ASP A 34 49.30 20.46 -3.53
C ASP A 34 50.28 19.37 -3.09
N GLY A 35 50.63 18.47 -4.01
CA GLY A 35 51.53 17.34 -3.75
C GLY A 35 50.88 16.15 -3.04
N MET A 36 49.67 16.30 -2.50
CA MET A 36 48.90 15.23 -1.86
C MET A 36 48.05 14.46 -2.89
N PRO A 37 47.88 13.14 -2.76
CA PRO A 37 47.04 12.35 -3.67
C PRO A 37 45.56 12.68 -3.54
N VAL A 38 44.84 12.72 -4.66
CA VAL A 38 43.37 12.79 -4.67
C VAL A 38 42.82 11.38 -4.51
N THR A 39 42.22 11.09 -3.37
CA THR A 39 41.74 9.75 -3.00
C THR A 39 40.22 9.64 -2.96
N GLU A 40 39.50 10.76 -2.91
CA GLU A 40 38.04 10.75 -2.84
C GLU A 40 37.41 11.86 -3.71
N ILE A 41 36.37 11.48 -4.43
CA ILE A 41 35.38 12.44 -4.96
C ILE A 41 34.26 12.49 -3.93
N GLY A 42 34.13 13.60 -3.23
CA GLY A 42 33.16 13.76 -2.15
C GLY A 42 31.71 13.79 -2.65
N PRO A 43 30.75 13.74 -1.72
CA PRO A 43 29.34 13.80 -2.05
C PRO A 43 28.98 15.06 -2.85
N GLU A 44 28.09 14.90 -3.84
CA GLU A 44 27.60 15.98 -4.72
C GLU A 44 28.69 16.82 -5.43
N ALA A 45 29.94 16.34 -5.51
CA ALA A 45 31.06 17.14 -6.00
C ALA A 45 30.83 17.75 -7.39
N PHE A 46 30.11 17.06 -8.28
CA PHE A 46 29.77 17.55 -9.62
C PHE A 46 28.31 17.99 -9.77
N SER A 47 27.48 17.97 -8.73
CA SER A 47 26.03 18.17 -8.89
C SER A 47 25.62 19.58 -9.33
N GLU A 48 26.34 20.63 -8.89
CA GLU A 48 25.96 22.03 -9.17
C GLU A 48 26.43 22.50 -10.55
N TYR A 49 27.63 22.08 -10.99
CA TYR A 49 28.28 22.54 -12.22
C TYR A 49 28.45 21.43 -13.25
N GLY A 50 27.92 20.23 -13.01
CA GLY A 50 28.03 19.07 -13.88
C GLY A 50 27.14 19.10 -15.12
N LEU A 51 26.24 20.08 -15.23
CA LEU A 51 25.28 20.16 -16.34
C LEU A 51 25.97 20.22 -17.72
N GLN A 52 27.11 20.90 -17.85
CA GLN A 52 27.87 20.95 -19.12
C GLN A 52 28.90 19.82 -19.28
N VAL A 53 29.15 19.02 -18.25
CA VAL A 53 30.22 18.02 -18.28
C VAL A 53 29.75 16.84 -19.14
N GLU A 54 30.49 16.55 -20.20
CA GLU A 54 30.24 15.46 -21.16
C GLU A 54 31.06 14.22 -20.83
N SER A 55 32.28 14.38 -20.29
CA SER A 55 33.14 13.25 -19.92
C SER A 55 33.96 13.53 -18.67
N VAL A 56 34.09 12.54 -17.78
CA VAL A 56 34.99 12.59 -16.63
C VAL A 56 35.93 11.40 -16.64
N THR A 57 37.23 11.66 -16.44
CA THR A 57 38.25 10.63 -16.20
C THR A 57 38.68 10.68 -14.73
N VAL A 58 38.46 9.58 -14.02
CA VAL A 58 38.84 9.40 -12.62
C VAL A 58 40.22 8.74 -12.55
N PRO A 59 41.24 9.32 -11.88
CA PRO A 59 42.58 8.74 -11.81
C PRO A 59 42.65 7.55 -10.85
N GLU A 60 43.68 6.71 -11.03
CA GLU A 60 43.96 5.52 -10.21
C GLU A 60 44.22 5.80 -8.71
N THR A 61 44.41 7.07 -8.33
CA THR A 61 44.59 7.47 -6.94
C THR A 61 43.27 7.52 -6.18
N VAL A 62 42.14 7.67 -6.86
CA VAL A 62 40.82 7.73 -6.25
C VAL A 62 40.40 6.33 -5.78
N ARG A 63 40.08 6.23 -4.49
CA ARG A 63 39.62 5.03 -3.78
C ARG A 63 38.11 5.04 -3.58
N LYS A 64 37.50 6.22 -3.45
CA LYS A 64 36.07 6.37 -3.15
C LYS A 64 35.40 7.46 -3.98
N ILE A 65 34.17 7.19 -4.42
CA ILE A 65 33.25 8.18 -4.97
C ILE A 65 32.06 8.27 -4.02
N GLY A 66 31.76 9.48 -3.54
CA GLY A 66 30.72 9.74 -2.57
C GLY A 66 29.31 9.74 -3.17
N ALA A 67 28.32 9.74 -2.28
CA ALA A 67 26.92 9.76 -2.65
C ALA A 67 26.57 10.94 -3.56
N SER A 68 25.76 10.69 -4.59
CA SER A 68 25.33 11.73 -5.55
C SER A 68 26.46 12.53 -6.21
N ALA A 69 27.70 12.00 -6.25
CA ALA A 69 28.87 12.74 -6.75
C ALA A 69 28.66 13.32 -8.16
N PHE A 70 27.95 12.61 -9.05
CA PHE A 70 27.63 13.03 -10.41
C PHE A 70 26.12 13.20 -10.64
N LYS A 71 25.37 13.57 -9.61
CA LYS A 71 23.92 13.82 -9.69
C LYS A 71 23.58 14.92 -10.70
N MET A 72 22.53 14.71 -11.50
CA MET A 72 22.01 15.66 -12.49
C MET A 72 23.06 16.17 -13.49
N CYS A 73 24.09 15.36 -13.78
CA CYS A 73 25.06 15.67 -14.83
C CYS A 73 24.45 15.32 -16.21
N MET A 74 23.46 16.13 -16.63
CA MET A 74 22.54 15.80 -17.74
C MET A 74 23.20 15.55 -19.10
N ASN A 75 24.41 16.05 -19.32
CA ASN A 75 25.17 15.86 -20.55
C ASN A 75 26.28 14.80 -20.43
N LEU A 76 26.44 14.17 -19.26
CA LEU A 76 27.51 13.20 -19.03
C LEU A 76 27.28 11.93 -19.84
N GLN A 77 28.13 11.71 -20.84
CA GLN A 77 28.10 10.57 -21.74
C GLN A 77 29.14 9.52 -21.38
N GLN A 78 30.23 9.94 -20.72
CA GLN A 78 31.34 9.04 -20.40
C GLN A 78 31.88 9.29 -18.99
N LEU A 79 31.88 8.25 -18.17
CA LEU A 79 32.54 8.24 -16.87
C LEU A 79 33.57 7.11 -16.83
N MET A 80 34.86 7.46 -16.92
CA MET A 80 35.95 6.48 -16.91
C MET A 80 36.43 6.27 -15.48
N LEU A 81 36.02 5.15 -14.89
CA LEU A 81 36.51 4.68 -13.59
C LEU A 81 37.83 3.92 -13.77
N SER A 82 38.82 4.22 -12.93
CA SER A 82 40.14 3.59 -12.99
C SER A 82 40.35 2.51 -11.94
N GLU A 83 41.33 1.63 -12.19
CA GLU A 83 41.83 0.69 -11.19
C GLU A 83 42.32 1.46 -9.94
N GLY A 84 41.99 0.93 -8.77
CA GLY A 84 42.19 1.58 -7.48
C GLY A 84 40.90 2.12 -6.86
N LEU A 85 39.82 2.28 -7.61
CA LEU A 85 38.51 2.60 -7.02
C LEU A 85 37.99 1.38 -6.24
N GLU A 86 37.56 1.60 -4.99
CA GLU A 86 37.10 0.54 -4.09
C GLU A 86 35.61 0.62 -3.77
N SER A 87 35.03 1.82 -3.70
CA SER A 87 33.62 2.01 -3.33
C SER A 87 32.93 3.17 -4.05
N ILE A 88 31.66 2.98 -4.37
CA ILE A 88 30.74 4.00 -4.90
C ILE A 88 29.60 4.22 -3.90
N GLY A 89 29.31 5.47 -3.58
CA GLY A 89 28.21 5.86 -2.70
C GLY A 89 26.86 5.94 -3.41
N GLU A 90 25.80 5.95 -2.62
CA GLU A 90 24.41 5.93 -3.07
C GLU A 90 24.05 7.06 -4.05
N GLY A 91 23.28 6.71 -5.09
CA GLY A 91 22.72 7.69 -6.01
C GLY A 91 23.79 8.43 -6.81
N MET A 92 24.98 7.85 -7.00
CA MET A 92 26.14 8.50 -7.62
C MET A 92 25.81 9.09 -9.00
N LEU A 93 24.88 8.46 -9.73
CA LEU A 93 24.34 8.89 -11.03
C LEU A 93 22.87 9.32 -10.97
N TYR A 94 22.36 9.78 -9.81
CA TYR A 94 20.95 10.17 -9.68
C TYR A 94 20.56 11.25 -10.69
N GLY A 95 19.59 10.95 -11.55
CA GLY A 95 19.14 11.86 -12.62
C GLY A 95 20.18 12.09 -13.72
N THR A 96 21.21 11.25 -13.84
CA THR A 96 22.28 11.35 -14.84
C THR A 96 22.11 10.28 -15.90
N PRO A 97 21.89 10.64 -17.19
CA PRO A 97 21.52 9.70 -18.24
C PRO A 97 22.74 9.01 -18.87
N LEU A 98 23.63 8.45 -18.04
CA LEU A 98 24.74 7.64 -18.53
C LEU A 98 24.18 6.33 -19.12
N GLU A 99 24.79 5.78 -20.17
CA GLU A 99 24.34 4.51 -20.78
C GLU A 99 25.17 3.29 -20.32
N GLU A 100 26.44 3.49 -20.00
CA GLU A 100 27.37 2.40 -19.69
C GLU A 100 28.36 2.84 -18.61
N LEU A 101 28.64 1.92 -17.68
CA LEU A 101 29.61 2.14 -16.62
C LEU A 101 30.58 0.95 -16.53
N TYR A 102 31.88 1.26 -16.56
CA TYR A 102 32.94 0.26 -16.38
C TYR A 102 33.24 0.04 -14.91
N PHE A 103 33.29 -1.22 -14.48
CA PHE A 103 33.58 -1.61 -13.10
C PHE A 103 35.01 -2.17 -13.04
N PRO A 104 35.97 -1.45 -12.45
CA PRO A 104 37.36 -1.89 -12.37
C PRO A 104 37.51 -3.13 -11.49
N SER A 105 38.64 -3.84 -11.63
CA SER A 105 38.89 -5.05 -10.86
C SER A 105 38.91 -4.84 -9.35
N THR A 106 39.17 -3.60 -8.90
CA THR A 106 39.29 -3.20 -7.49
C THR A 106 37.99 -2.77 -6.83
N LEU A 107 36.91 -2.54 -7.60
CA LEU A 107 35.63 -2.07 -7.06
C LEU A 107 34.96 -3.19 -6.26
N LYS A 108 34.74 -2.95 -4.97
CA LYS A 108 34.24 -3.94 -4.01
C LYS A 108 32.82 -3.65 -3.53
N ASP A 109 32.43 -2.37 -3.56
CA ASP A 109 31.19 -1.95 -2.94
C ASP A 109 30.49 -0.84 -3.72
N ILE A 110 29.17 -0.95 -3.77
CA ILE A 110 28.24 0.02 -4.33
C ILE A 110 27.11 0.14 -3.33
N GLU A 111 27.02 1.29 -2.67
CA GLU A 111 25.88 1.62 -1.81
C GLU A 111 24.70 2.01 -2.72
N GLY A 112 23.52 1.41 -2.50
CA GLY A 112 22.29 1.71 -3.25
C GLY A 112 22.44 1.57 -4.77
N ALA A 113 22.25 0.37 -5.31
CA ALA A 113 22.47 0.08 -6.73
C ALA A 113 21.23 0.25 -7.63
N TRP A 114 20.12 0.73 -7.07
CA TRP A 114 18.81 0.77 -7.73
C TRP A 114 18.83 1.63 -9.01
N GLU A 115 19.57 2.74 -9.04
CA GLU A 115 19.68 3.60 -10.22
C GLU A 115 20.52 2.99 -11.34
N LEU A 116 21.31 1.96 -11.03
CA LEU A 116 22.18 1.29 -12.01
C LEU A 116 21.41 0.35 -12.94
N GLY A 117 20.13 0.08 -12.66
CA GLY A 117 19.27 -0.76 -13.51
C GLY A 117 19.13 -0.23 -14.94
N GLY A 118 19.30 1.07 -15.18
CA GLY A 118 19.28 1.65 -16.53
C GLY A 118 20.59 1.52 -17.32
N LEU A 119 21.67 1.04 -16.71
CA LEU A 119 23.02 1.06 -17.28
C LEU A 119 23.41 -0.29 -17.87
N ARG A 120 24.19 -0.27 -18.96
CA ARG A 120 25.06 -1.38 -19.32
C ARG A 120 26.25 -1.44 -18.36
N TRP A 121 26.52 -2.62 -17.80
CA TRP A 121 27.65 -2.83 -16.91
C TRP A 121 28.78 -3.52 -17.66
N ASN A 122 29.93 -2.85 -17.74
CA ASN A 122 31.15 -3.40 -18.32
C ASN A 122 32.08 -3.80 -17.18
N ILE A 123 31.95 -5.04 -16.70
CA ILE A 123 32.68 -5.50 -15.52
C ILE A 123 34.01 -6.10 -15.96
N HIS A 124 35.10 -5.63 -15.34
CA HIS A 124 36.43 -6.20 -15.59
C HIS A 124 36.46 -7.70 -15.28
N GLU A 125 37.06 -8.51 -16.16
CA GLU A 125 37.07 -9.99 -16.09
C GLU A 125 37.62 -10.56 -14.77
N LYS A 126 38.45 -9.78 -14.06
CA LYS A 126 39.05 -10.15 -12.78
C LYS A 126 38.37 -9.54 -11.56
N ASN A 127 37.24 -8.86 -11.72
CA ASN A 127 36.50 -8.34 -10.56
C ASN A 127 35.84 -9.51 -9.81
N PRO A 128 36.22 -9.80 -8.56
CA PRO A 128 35.65 -10.91 -7.79
C PRO A 128 34.34 -10.55 -7.06
N TRP A 129 33.98 -9.26 -7.00
CA TRP A 129 32.87 -8.73 -6.21
C TRP A 129 31.60 -8.49 -7.02
N PHE A 130 31.71 -8.31 -8.34
CA PHE A 130 30.55 -8.06 -9.20
C PHE A 130 30.55 -9.00 -10.40
N SER A 131 29.35 -9.43 -10.81
CA SER A 131 29.14 -10.19 -12.03
C SER A 131 27.86 -9.77 -12.72
N THR A 132 27.74 -10.08 -14.00
CA THR A 132 26.52 -9.84 -14.78
C THR A 132 26.26 -11.00 -15.73
N ASP A 133 24.98 -11.32 -15.94
CA ASP A 133 24.52 -12.21 -17.01
C ASP A 133 24.17 -11.44 -18.30
N GLY A 134 24.45 -10.13 -18.32
CA GLY A 134 24.10 -9.18 -19.39
C GLY A 134 22.82 -8.40 -19.12
N PHE A 135 21.94 -8.88 -18.25
CA PHE A 135 20.64 -8.25 -17.91
C PHE A 135 20.52 -7.90 -16.44
N ALA A 136 21.24 -8.59 -15.57
CA ALA A 136 21.26 -8.35 -14.14
C ALA A 136 22.68 -8.06 -13.63
N LEU A 137 22.75 -7.21 -12.62
CA LEU A 137 23.96 -6.93 -11.86
C LEU A 137 23.89 -7.68 -10.53
N TYR A 138 24.95 -8.44 -10.23
CA TYR A 138 25.08 -9.19 -9.00
C TYR A 138 26.29 -8.71 -8.20
N LYS A 139 26.13 -8.62 -6.87
CA LYS A 139 27.25 -8.60 -5.93
C LYS A 139 27.55 -10.01 -5.46
N CYS A 140 28.81 -10.38 -5.43
CA CYS A 140 29.32 -11.67 -5.03
C CYS A 140 30.07 -11.52 -3.70
N ASP A 141 29.63 -12.22 -2.67
CA ASP A 141 30.33 -12.31 -1.39
C ASP A 141 30.42 -13.76 -0.92
N ALA A 142 31.64 -14.25 -0.71
CA ALA A 142 31.93 -15.61 -0.25
C ALA A 142 31.20 -16.76 -1.00
N GLY A 143 30.79 -16.54 -2.25
CA GLY A 143 30.05 -17.51 -3.07
C GLY A 143 28.53 -17.37 -3.05
N GLU A 144 28.00 -16.46 -2.23
CA GLU A 144 26.61 -16.03 -2.27
C GLU A 144 26.45 -14.82 -3.21
N LYS A 145 25.31 -14.76 -3.90
CA LYS A 145 24.97 -13.65 -4.78
C LYS A 145 23.82 -12.82 -4.21
N ILE A 146 23.97 -11.51 -4.33
CA ILE A 146 22.93 -10.52 -4.12
C ILE A 146 22.59 -9.93 -5.49
N LEU A 147 21.35 -10.08 -5.93
CA LEU A 147 20.88 -9.43 -7.14
C LEU A 147 20.65 -7.95 -6.83
N LEU A 148 21.42 -7.06 -7.45
CA LEU A 148 21.40 -5.63 -7.17
C LEU A 148 20.45 -4.85 -8.10
N ALA A 149 20.39 -5.22 -9.37
CA ALA A 149 19.57 -4.54 -10.36
C ALA A 149 19.31 -5.43 -11.57
N VAL A 150 18.15 -5.25 -12.20
CA VAL A 150 17.76 -5.90 -13.45
C VAL A 150 17.44 -4.80 -14.47
N GLN A 151 18.05 -4.90 -15.65
CA GLN A 151 17.82 -3.99 -16.76
C GLN A 151 16.39 -4.13 -17.28
N PRO A 152 15.68 -3.01 -17.50
CA PRO A 152 14.39 -3.06 -18.18
C PRO A 152 14.61 -3.43 -19.65
N GLU A 153 13.87 -4.43 -20.12
CA GLU A 153 13.89 -4.85 -21.53
C GLU A 153 12.48 -4.90 -22.11
N GLU A 154 12.32 -4.34 -23.30
CA GLU A 154 11.06 -4.43 -24.04
C GLU A 154 10.73 -5.89 -24.36
N ASN A 155 9.48 -6.28 -24.09
CA ASN A 155 8.93 -7.60 -24.43
C ASN A 155 9.51 -8.81 -23.67
N ARG A 156 10.42 -8.63 -22.70
CA ARG A 156 10.81 -9.72 -21.81
C ARG A 156 9.69 -9.98 -20.81
N SER A 157 9.07 -11.16 -20.91
CA SER A 157 7.98 -11.59 -20.02
C SER A 157 8.43 -12.53 -18.91
N LEU A 158 9.62 -13.13 -19.03
CA LEU A 158 10.18 -14.06 -18.07
C LEU A 158 11.65 -13.69 -17.79
N TYR A 159 12.03 -13.72 -16.53
CA TYR A 159 13.42 -13.64 -16.10
C TYR A 159 13.74 -14.76 -15.13
N GLN A 160 14.87 -15.43 -15.34
CA GLN A 160 15.36 -16.48 -14.46
C GLN A 160 16.53 -15.95 -13.65
N VAL A 161 16.35 -15.83 -12.33
CA VAL A 161 17.40 -15.36 -11.43
C VAL A 161 18.49 -16.43 -11.31
N GLU A 162 19.75 -16.01 -11.33
CA GLU A 162 20.88 -16.92 -11.33
C GLU A 162 20.96 -17.78 -10.06
N ALA A 163 21.34 -19.06 -10.21
CA ALA A 163 21.56 -19.97 -9.09
C ALA A 163 22.67 -19.44 -8.15
N GLY A 164 22.52 -19.68 -6.85
CA GLY A 164 23.43 -19.14 -5.82
C GLY A 164 23.04 -17.73 -5.35
N THR A 165 22.02 -17.11 -5.96
CA THR A 165 21.41 -15.88 -5.42
C THR A 165 20.68 -16.18 -4.12
N GLY A 166 21.18 -15.59 -3.03
CA GLY A 166 20.62 -15.69 -1.69
C GLY A 166 19.70 -14.52 -1.34
N VAL A 167 19.89 -13.38 -2.02
CA VAL A 167 19.14 -12.15 -1.75
C VAL A 167 18.71 -11.48 -3.06
N ILE A 168 17.43 -11.13 -3.16
CA ILE A 168 16.98 -10.10 -4.11
C ILE A 168 17.11 -8.76 -3.38
N GLY A 169 18.08 -7.95 -3.80
CA GLY A 169 18.43 -6.70 -3.15
C GLY A 169 17.36 -5.62 -3.32
N GLN A 170 17.53 -4.56 -2.54
CA GLN A 170 16.63 -3.40 -2.57
C GLN A 170 16.39 -2.91 -4.01
N SER A 171 15.11 -2.75 -4.38
CA SER A 171 14.65 -2.24 -5.68
C SER A 171 15.21 -2.97 -6.92
N ALA A 172 15.71 -4.21 -6.77
CA ALA A 172 16.43 -4.89 -7.86
C ALA A 172 15.59 -5.11 -9.13
N PHE A 173 14.28 -5.32 -8.99
CA PHE A 173 13.30 -5.41 -10.09
C PHE A 173 12.38 -4.19 -10.18
N GLU A 174 12.71 -3.06 -9.57
CA GLU A 174 11.82 -1.91 -9.56
C GLU A 174 11.38 -1.49 -10.97
N GLY A 175 10.08 -1.29 -11.16
CA GLY A 175 9.52 -0.72 -12.38
C GLY A 175 9.58 -1.64 -13.60
N GLN A 176 9.83 -2.95 -13.44
CA GLN A 176 9.86 -3.90 -14.56
C GLN A 176 8.48 -4.02 -15.24
N LYS A 177 8.32 -3.30 -16.36
CA LYS A 177 7.03 -3.11 -17.04
C LYS A 177 6.53 -4.32 -17.81
N TYR A 178 7.43 -5.22 -18.21
CA TYR A 178 7.10 -6.32 -19.12
C TYR A 178 7.20 -7.71 -18.47
N LEU A 179 7.94 -7.84 -17.36
CA LEU A 179 8.08 -9.10 -16.64
C LEU A 179 6.74 -9.53 -16.06
N ARG A 180 6.29 -10.72 -16.46
CA ARG A 180 5.08 -11.38 -15.97
C ARG A 180 5.38 -12.49 -14.99
N HIS A 181 6.55 -13.11 -15.14
CA HIS A 181 7.04 -14.22 -14.33
C HIS A 181 8.52 -14.00 -13.99
N VAL A 182 8.89 -14.39 -12.78
CA VAL A 182 10.28 -14.40 -12.31
C VAL A 182 10.54 -15.75 -11.66
N ASP A 183 11.47 -16.51 -12.23
CA ASP A 183 11.90 -17.79 -11.68
C ASP A 183 12.97 -17.54 -10.62
N LEU A 184 12.61 -17.74 -9.35
CA LEU A 184 13.50 -17.55 -8.20
C LEU A 184 14.27 -18.85 -7.87
N PRO A 185 15.57 -18.77 -7.53
CA PRO A 185 16.37 -19.96 -7.26
C PRO A 185 16.11 -20.52 -5.86
N GLY A 186 16.26 -21.83 -5.68
CA GLY A 186 16.13 -22.48 -4.37
C GLY A 186 17.17 -22.05 -3.30
N SER A 187 18.21 -21.32 -3.71
CA SER A 187 19.17 -20.69 -2.79
C SER A 187 18.64 -19.42 -2.12
N LEU A 188 17.52 -18.86 -2.60
CA LEU A 188 17.00 -17.59 -2.11
C LEU A 188 16.59 -17.69 -0.64
N ARG A 189 16.95 -16.67 0.15
CA ARG A 189 16.67 -16.54 1.58
C ARG A 189 15.92 -15.27 1.91
N MET A 190 16.18 -14.19 1.18
CA MET A 190 15.61 -12.87 1.47
C MET A 190 15.22 -12.13 0.20
N ILE A 191 14.06 -11.48 0.27
CA ILE A 191 13.65 -10.42 -0.65
C ILE A 191 13.68 -9.13 0.15
N GLU A 192 14.47 -8.15 -0.28
CA GLU A 192 14.63 -6.89 0.45
C GLU A 192 13.51 -5.88 0.15
N GLU A 193 13.66 -4.68 0.70
CA GLU A 193 12.72 -3.57 0.54
C GLU A 193 12.54 -3.19 -0.93
N GLU A 194 11.30 -2.91 -1.35
CA GLU A 194 10.96 -2.43 -2.70
C GLU A 194 11.44 -3.35 -3.86
N ALA A 195 11.90 -4.57 -3.57
CA ALA A 195 12.60 -5.43 -4.53
C ALA A 195 11.85 -5.65 -5.85
N PHE A 196 10.52 -5.70 -5.84
CA PHE A 196 9.65 -5.79 -7.01
C PHE A 196 8.68 -4.61 -7.12
N GLU A 197 8.97 -3.48 -6.48
CA GLU A 197 8.08 -2.32 -6.52
C GLU A 197 7.74 -1.94 -7.97
N SER A 198 6.48 -1.62 -8.23
CA SER A 198 6.01 -1.18 -9.55
C SER A 198 6.30 -2.17 -10.69
N CYS A 199 6.48 -3.46 -10.40
CA CYS A 199 6.43 -4.54 -11.40
C CYS A 199 5.00 -4.71 -11.93
N GLN A 200 4.56 -3.79 -12.80
CA GLN A 200 3.16 -3.67 -13.18
C GLN A 200 2.63 -4.85 -13.98
N SER A 201 3.49 -5.65 -14.62
CA SER A 201 3.07 -6.82 -15.39
C SER A 201 3.20 -8.15 -14.64
N LEU A 202 3.84 -8.18 -13.46
CA LEU A 202 4.04 -9.41 -12.70
C LEU A 202 2.68 -10.00 -12.32
N GLU A 203 2.38 -11.23 -12.75
CA GLU A 203 1.06 -11.84 -12.58
C GLU A 203 1.02 -12.81 -11.39
N GLU A 204 2.10 -13.58 -11.23
CA GLU A 204 2.26 -14.55 -10.16
C GLU A 204 3.72 -14.64 -9.71
N ILE A 205 3.93 -15.02 -8.45
CA ILE A 205 5.25 -15.31 -7.95
C ILE A 205 5.21 -16.47 -6.94
N ASP A 206 6.10 -17.43 -7.18
CA ASP A 206 6.31 -18.59 -6.33
C ASP A 206 7.60 -18.39 -5.52
N LEU A 207 7.45 -18.19 -4.21
CA LEU A 207 8.61 -18.03 -3.33
C LEU A 207 9.19 -19.42 -3.01
N PRO A 208 10.48 -19.66 -3.29
CA PRO A 208 11.09 -20.97 -3.10
C PRO A 208 11.26 -21.30 -1.62
N GLU A 209 11.35 -22.59 -1.30
CA GLU A 209 11.68 -23.02 0.05
C GLU A 209 13.06 -22.50 0.49
N GLY A 210 13.12 -22.01 1.73
CA GLY A 210 14.27 -21.33 2.29
C GLY A 210 14.12 -19.81 2.39
N VAL A 211 13.16 -19.19 1.69
CA VAL A 211 12.86 -17.76 1.89
C VAL A 211 12.31 -17.56 3.29
N VAL A 212 13.00 -16.74 4.09
CA VAL A 212 12.66 -16.45 5.50
C VAL A 212 11.97 -15.10 5.62
N LYS A 213 12.31 -14.14 4.74
CA LYS A 213 11.87 -12.75 4.87
C LYS A 213 11.52 -12.11 3.52
N ILE A 214 10.42 -11.36 3.53
CA ILE A 214 10.02 -10.40 2.50
C ILE A 214 10.10 -9.00 3.10
N GLY A 215 10.84 -8.09 2.48
CA GLY A 215 11.07 -6.73 2.93
C GLY A 215 9.83 -5.83 2.84
N ALA A 216 9.94 -4.63 3.41
CA ALA A 216 8.87 -3.63 3.31
C ALA A 216 8.63 -3.26 1.85
N GLU A 217 7.37 -3.01 1.48
CA GLU A 217 6.99 -2.55 0.13
C GLU A 217 7.48 -3.45 -1.04
N ALA A 218 7.93 -4.69 -0.76
CA ALA A 218 8.58 -5.54 -1.75
C ALA A 218 7.75 -5.79 -3.02
N PHE A 219 6.41 -5.88 -2.92
CA PHE A 219 5.48 -5.97 -4.06
C PHE A 219 4.54 -4.76 -4.16
N SER A 220 4.95 -3.61 -3.63
CA SER A 220 4.20 -2.35 -3.72
C SER A 220 3.95 -2.03 -5.20
N HIS A 221 2.75 -1.58 -5.53
CA HIS A 221 2.35 -1.21 -6.89
C HIS A 221 2.47 -2.32 -7.98
N CYS A 222 2.60 -3.59 -7.58
CA CYS A 222 2.50 -4.76 -8.47
C CYS A 222 1.05 -5.02 -8.91
N ALA A 223 0.50 -4.14 -9.75
CA ALA A 223 -0.93 -4.05 -9.99
C ALA A 223 -1.61 -5.28 -10.64
N ASN A 224 -0.82 -6.14 -11.29
CA ASN A 224 -1.31 -7.38 -11.89
C ASN A 224 -0.94 -8.63 -11.06
N LEU A 225 -0.28 -8.49 -9.91
CA LEU A 225 0.11 -9.63 -9.08
C LEU A 225 -1.14 -10.21 -8.42
N ARG A 226 -1.64 -11.31 -8.97
CA ARG A 226 -2.88 -11.97 -8.56
C ARG A 226 -2.62 -13.13 -7.62
N VAL A 227 -1.51 -13.83 -7.79
CA VAL A 227 -1.21 -15.07 -7.07
C VAL A 227 0.16 -15.02 -6.42
N LEU A 228 0.20 -15.26 -5.12
CA LEU A 228 1.44 -15.33 -4.34
C LEU A 228 1.51 -16.66 -3.59
N ARG A 229 2.62 -17.40 -3.73
CA ARG A 229 2.84 -18.64 -2.97
C ARG A 229 3.95 -18.47 -1.96
N LEU A 230 3.64 -18.79 -0.71
CA LEU A 230 4.51 -18.61 0.45
C LEU A 230 5.04 -19.97 0.94
N PRO A 231 6.36 -20.13 1.14
CA PRO A 231 7.00 -21.39 1.53
C PRO A 231 6.78 -21.72 3.00
N ALA A 232 7.17 -22.92 3.42
CA ALA A 232 7.15 -23.33 4.83
C ALA A 232 8.09 -22.48 5.69
N SER A 233 9.22 -22.05 5.13
CA SER A 233 10.28 -21.32 5.84
C SER A 233 9.99 -19.84 6.12
N LEU A 234 8.91 -19.26 5.57
CA LEU A 234 8.67 -17.82 5.68
C LEU A 234 8.28 -17.42 7.10
N GLU A 235 9.04 -16.49 7.69
CA GLU A 235 8.88 -16.00 9.06
C GLU A 235 8.47 -14.52 9.12
N GLU A 236 8.79 -13.73 8.10
CA GLU A 236 8.52 -12.29 8.13
C GLU A 236 8.02 -11.75 6.77
N ILE A 237 6.91 -11.02 6.82
CA ILE A 237 6.39 -10.18 5.75
C ILE A 237 6.46 -8.73 6.24
N GLY A 238 7.25 -7.93 5.55
CA GLY A 238 7.47 -6.52 5.86
C GLY A 238 6.23 -5.66 5.69
N HIS A 239 6.31 -4.46 6.26
CA HIS A 239 5.25 -3.46 6.17
C HIS A 239 4.86 -3.20 4.71
N ARG A 240 3.56 -3.22 4.41
CA ARG A 240 2.98 -3.00 3.06
C ARG A 240 3.46 -3.91 1.93
N ALA A 241 4.31 -4.90 2.20
CA ALA A 241 4.93 -5.74 1.20
C ALA A 241 3.93 -6.33 0.20
N ILE A 242 2.74 -6.71 0.68
CA ILE A 242 1.68 -7.36 -0.11
C ILE A 242 0.31 -6.70 0.04
N THR A 243 0.19 -5.62 0.82
CA THR A 243 -1.10 -4.94 1.01
C THR A 243 -1.35 -3.82 0.00
N ASN A 244 -0.28 -3.30 -0.62
CA ASN A 244 -0.28 -2.20 -1.60
C ASN A 244 -0.04 -2.65 -3.06
N THR A 245 -0.50 -3.84 -3.46
CA THR A 245 -0.21 -4.44 -4.77
C THR A 245 -1.13 -3.93 -5.90
N TYR A 246 -1.49 -2.65 -5.92
CA TYR A 246 -2.39 -2.08 -6.92
C TYR A 246 -1.81 -0.81 -7.55
N ASP A 247 -2.28 -0.47 -8.75
CA ASP A 247 -1.87 0.77 -9.42
C ASP A 247 -2.62 1.99 -8.85
N TRP A 248 -2.31 3.15 -9.43
CA TRP A 248 -3.00 4.41 -9.16
C TRP A 248 -4.48 4.39 -9.59
N SER A 249 -4.96 3.34 -10.29
CA SER A 249 -6.37 3.17 -10.63
C SER A 249 -7.10 2.37 -9.55
N TYR A 250 -8.35 2.75 -9.27
CA TYR A 250 -9.22 2.02 -8.35
C TYR A 250 -9.79 0.72 -8.92
N LEU A 251 -9.42 0.36 -10.16
CA LEU A 251 -10.00 -0.79 -10.87
C LEU A 251 -9.29 -2.11 -10.55
N LYS A 252 -8.00 -2.06 -10.16
CA LYS A 252 -7.21 -3.24 -9.85
C LYS A 252 -7.12 -3.45 -8.35
N ARG A 253 -7.49 -4.67 -7.91
CA ARG A 253 -7.50 -5.07 -6.50
C ARG A 253 -6.18 -5.71 -6.05
N GLY A 254 -5.31 -6.03 -6.99
CA GLY A 254 -4.04 -6.72 -6.72
C GLY A 254 -4.26 -8.20 -6.47
N ILE A 255 -3.69 -8.71 -5.38
CA ILE A 255 -3.73 -10.13 -5.01
C ILE A 255 -5.17 -10.63 -4.89
N GLU A 256 -5.46 -11.75 -5.55
CA GLU A 256 -6.72 -12.49 -5.52
C GLU A 256 -6.58 -13.83 -4.80
N LYS A 257 -5.36 -14.35 -4.67
CA LYS A 257 -5.09 -15.63 -4.00
C LYS A 257 -3.71 -15.65 -3.36
N ILE A 258 -3.65 -16.05 -2.10
CA ILE A 258 -2.40 -16.39 -1.41
C ILE A 258 -2.44 -17.86 -1.03
N VAL A 259 -1.43 -18.62 -1.47
CA VAL A 259 -1.26 -20.03 -1.06
C VAL A 259 -0.11 -20.08 -0.08
N VAL A 260 -0.37 -20.60 1.11
CA VAL A 260 0.66 -20.79 2.13
C VAL A 260 0.92 -22.28 2.28
N SER A 261 2.20 -22.68 2.32
CA SER A 261 2.59 -24.04 2.64
C SER A 261 1.93 -24.52 3.94
N SER A 262 1.41 -25.74 3.96
CA SER A 262 0.77 -26.33 5.15
C SER A 262 1.73 -26.50 6.33
N GLU A 263 3.03 -26.48 6.06
CA GLU A 263 4.09 -26.60 7.06
C GLU A 263 4.53 -25.23 7.62
N ASN A 264 4.03 -24.11 7.07
CA ASN A 264 4.39 -22.79 7.57
C ASN A 264 3.79 -22.56 8.97
N LEU A 265 4.67 -22.27 9.93
CA LEU A 265 4.32 -22.09 11.34
C LEU A 265 3.90 -20.64 11.67
N THR A 266 4.25 -19.67 10.84
CA THR A 266 3.99 -18.24 11.08
C THR A 266 2.71 -17.76 10.40
N TYR A 267 2.52 -18.14 9.15
CA TYR A 267 1.41 -17.70 8.30
C TYR A 267 0.49 -18.87 7.94
N LEU A 268 -0.77 -18.54 7.69
CA LEU A 268 -1.74 -19.42 7.05
C LEU A 268 -2.69 -18.58 6.20
N ALA A 269 -3.30 -19.19 5.19
CA ALA A 269 -4.36 -18.55 4.43
C ALA A 269 -5.58 -19.47 4.34
N ASP A 270 -6.75 -18.86 4.22
CA ASP A 270 -7.95 -19.52 3.71
C ASP A 270 -8.26 -19.01 2.29
N GLU A 271 -9.47 -19.27 1.79
CA GLU A 271 -9.90 -18.87 0.45
C GLU A 271 -9.98 -17.34 0.25
N SER A 272 -10.00 -16.56 1.33
CA SER A 272 -10.32 -15.13 1.32
C SER A 272 -9.28 -14.25 1.99
N ALA A 273 -8.44 -14.78 2.88
CA ALA A 273 -7.53 -13.98 3.66
C ALA A 273 -6.24 -14.72 4.06
N LEU A 274 -5.20 -13.90 4.25
CA LEU A 274 -3.92 -14.28 4.85
C LEU A 274 -3.91 -13.84 6.31
N TYR A 275 -3.41 -14.73 7.16
CA TYR A 275 -3.28 -14.53 8.59
C TYR A 275 -1.85 -14.77 9.07
N ARG A 276 -1.46 -14.03 10.11
CA ARG A 276 -0.27 -14.29 10.92
C ARG A 276 -0.70 -14.91 12.26
N ARG A 277 -0.05 -15.99 12.67
CA ARG A 277 -0.26 -16.60 14.00
C ARG A 277 0.39 -15.72 15.06
N LEU A 278 -0.39 -15.24 16.01
CA LEU A 278 0.10 -14.55 17.21
C LEU A 278 0.30 -15.52 18.37
N SER A 279 -0.55 -16.55 18.42
CA SER A 279 -0.49 -17.68 19.35
C SER A 279 -1.14 -18.90 18.68
N ASN A 280 -1.27 -20.02 19.40
CA ASN A 280 -1.93 -21.22 18.88
C ASN A 280 -3.40 -20.96 18.46
N ASP A 281 -4.09 -20.11 19.20
CA ASP A 281 -5.53 -19.88 19.02
C ASP A 281 -5.85 -18.51 18.42
N THR A 282 -4.87 -17.60 18.40
CA THR A 282 -5.08 -16.19 18.04
C THR A 282 -4.35 -15.79 16.78
N LEU A 283 -5.07 -15.11 15.89
CA LEU A 283 -4.61 -14.67 14.58
C LEU A 283 -4.63 -13.15 14.45
N GLU A 284 -3.79 -12.67 13.56
CA GLU A 284 -3.87 -11.35 12.95
C GLU A 284 -4.27 -11.52 11.49
N LEU A 285 -5.28 -10.78 11.02
CA LEU A 285 -5.64 -10.73 9.61
C LEU A 285 -4.74 -9.72 8.91
N VAL A 286 -3.84 -10.23 8.08
CA VAL A 286 -2.79 -9.45 7.39
C VAL A 286 -3.33 -8.85 6.10
N LYS A 287 -4.05 -9.64 5.29
CA LYS A 287 -4.60 -9.20 4.00
C LYS A 287 -5.84 -10.01 3.65
N TYR A 288 -6.94 -9.32 3.38
CA TYR A 288 -8.12 -9.86 2.74
C TYR A 288 -8.01 -9.69 1.22
N PHE A 289 -8.30 -10.76 0.49
CA PHE A 289 -8.31 -10.85 -0.98
C PHE A 289 -9.61 -11.48 -1.54
N GLY A 290 -10.58 -11.82 -0.68
CA GLY A 290 -11.90 -12.33 -1.10
C GLY A 290 -12.76 -11.31 -1.85
N ASP A 291 -13.89 -11.75 -2.41
CA ASP A 291 -14.81 -10.96 -3.22
C ASP A 291 -16.26 -10.94 -2.72
N ASP A 292 -16.49 -11.45 -1.51
CA ASP A 292 -17.81 -11.49 -0.88
C ASP A 292 -18.44 -10.10 -0.72
N ALA A 293 -19.77 -10.04 -0.86
CA ALA A 293 -20.54 -8.82 -0.60
C ALA A 293 -20.67 -8.52 0.90
N GLU A 294 -20.56 -9.54 1.74
CA GLU A 294 -20.56 -9.45 3.20
C GLU A 294 -19.44 -10.34 3.71
N TYR A 295 -18.56 -9.78 4.55
CA TYR A 295 -17.45 -10.53 5.12
C TYR A 295 -17.50 -10.48 6.64
N GLU A 296 -17.48 -11.66 7.26
CA GLU A 296 -17.34 -11.84 8.69
C GLU A 296 -15.92 -12.28 9.03
N VAL A 297 -15.24 -11.45 9.81
CA VAL A 297 -13.91 -11.78 10.31
C VAL A 297 -14.03 -12.99 11.25
N SER A 298 -13.15 -13.98 11.08
CA SER A 298 -13.08 -15.16 11.95
C SER A 298 -12.92 -14.81 13.43
N ASP A 299 -13.64 -15.52 14.32
CA ASP A 299 -13.54 -15.39 15.79
C ASP A 299 -12.14 -15.72 16.35
N ARG A 300 -11.23 -16.25 15.53
CA ARG A 300 -9.82 -16.46 15.92
C ARG A 300 -8.98 -15.19 15.79
N VAL A 301 -9.47 -14.17 15.08
CA VAL A 301 -8.72 -12.94 14.80
C VAL A 301 -8.84 -11.98 15.98
N SER A 302 -7.70 -11.52 16.52
CA SER A 302 -7.66 -10.47 17.53
C SER A 302 -7.13 -9.13 17.01
N VAL A 303 -6.44 -9.14 15.88
CA VAL A 303 -5.82 -7.94 15.27
C VAL A 303 -6.18 -7.86 13.79
N LEU A 304 -6.60 -6.68 13.34
CA LEU A 304 -6.71 -6.34 11.92
C LEU A 304 -5.52 -5.44 11.56
N SER A 305 -4.67 -5.88 10.63
CA SER A 305 -3.46 -5.14 10.26
C SER A 305 -3.75 -3.85 9.48
N GLU A 306 -2.77 -2.95 9.42
CA GLU A 306 -2.79 -1.78 8.55
C GLU A 306 -3.05 -2.23 7.10
N TYR A 307 -4.03 -1.61 6.43
CA TYR A 307 -4.46 -1.95 5.07
C TYR A 307 -4.97 -3.38 4.85
N ALA A 308 -5.31 -4.12 5.91
CA ALA A 308 -5.79 -5.49 5.81
C ALA A 308 -6.94 -5.66 4.80
N PHE A 309 -7.86 -4.70 4.74
CA PHE A 309 -8.98 -4.70 3.81
C PHE A 309 -8.88 -3.65 2.71
N ARG A 310 -7.71 -3.05 2.48
CA ARG A 310 -7.61 -1.94 1.50
C ARG A 310 -8.13 -2.36 0.13
N ARG A 311 -9.03 -1.53 -0.44
CA ARG A 311 -9.73 -1.75 -1.71
C ARG A 311 -10.60 -3.02 -1.79
N SER A 312 -11.12 -3.46 -0.65
CA SER A 312 -12.07 -4.56 -0.62
C SER A 312 -13.45 -4.17 -1.17
N VAL A 313 -14.17 -5.14 -1.72
CA VAL A 313 -15.42 -4.94 -2.45
C VAL A 313 -16.68 -5.27 -1.64
N PHE A 314 -16.53 -5.72 -0.40
CA PHE A 314 -17.67 -5.98 0.47
C PHE A 314 -18.46 -4.70 0.76
N ARG A 315 -19.76 -4.87 0.94
CA ARG A 315 -20.71 -3.85 1.40
C ARG A 315 -20.89 -3.86 2.91
N THR A 316 -20.76 -5.03 3.53
CA THR A 316 -20.84 -5.21 4.98
C THR A 316 -19.56 -5.87 5.49
N LEU A 317 -18.96 -5.26 6.52
CA LEU A 317 -17.88 -5.86 7.30
C LEU A 317 -18.37 -6.17 8.72
N ILE A 318 -18.25 -7.43 9.15
CA ILE A 318 -18.64 -7.88 10.48
C ILE A 318 -17.36 -8.18 11.27
N ILE A 319 -17.17 -7.44 12.37
CA ILE A 319 -16.03 -7.55 13.27
C ILE A 319 -16.50 -8.21 14.56
N PRO A 320 -16.01 -9.42 14.90
CA PRO A 320 -16.42 -10.20 16.06
C PRO A 320 -15.83 -9.65 17.37
N ASP A 321 -16.28 -10.21 18.48
CA ASP A 321 -15.86 -9.86 19.84
C ASP A 321 -14.37 -10.14 20.10
N SER A 322 -13.80 -11.09 19.36
CA SER A 322 -12.40 -11.50 19.47
C SER A 322 -11.44 -10.38 19.04
N VAL A 323 -11.85 -9.48 18.14
CA VAL A 323 -11.00 -8.39 17.64
C VAL A 323 -10.81 -7.35 18.76
N GLN A 324 -9.55 -7.18 19.16
CA GLN A 324 -9.14 -6.23 20.19
C GLN A 324 -8.45 -5.00 19.60
N ILE A 325 -7.80 -5.13 18.44
CA ILE A 325 -7.01 -4.07 17.81
C ILE A 325 -7.41 -3.97 16.34
N ILE A 326 -7.77 -2.76 15.91
CA ILE A 326 -7.95 -2.40 14.51
C ILE A 326 -6.87 -1.38 14.20
N GLN A 327 -5.81 -1.79 13.51
CA GLN A 327 -4.73 -0.88 13.16
C GLN A 327 -5.24 0.21 12.22
N LYS A 328 -4.53 1.34 12.21
CA LYS A 328 -4.81 2.49 11.35
C LYS A 328 -5.05 2.03 9.90
N ASP A 329 -5.98 2.67 9.20
CA ASP A 329 -6.22 2.42 7.77
C ASP A 329 -6.52 0.95 7.38
N ALA A 330 -6.87 0.07 8.33
CA ALA A 330 -7.24 -1.32 8.05
C ALA A 330 -8.36 -1.43 7.01
N VAL A 331 -9.28 -0.45 6.96
CA VAL A 331 -10.45 -0.40 6.06
C VAL A 331 -10.39 0.81 5.11
N LEU A 332 -9.19 1.20 4.68
CA LEU A 332 -9.01 2.33 3.76
C LEU A 332 -9.48 2.01 2.33
N GLU A 333 -10.02 2.99 1.60
CA GLU A 333 -10.35 2.86 0.17
C GLU A 333 -11.35 1.72 -0.15
N CYS A 334 -12.18 1.31 0.82
CA CYS A 334 -13.23 0.31 0.62
C CYS A 334 -14.47 0.94 -0.02
N GLU A 335 -14.41 1.24 -1.33
CA GLU A 335 -15.41 2.06 -2.02
C GLU A 335 -16.83 1.51 -1.99
N LYS A 336 -17.02 0.20 -1.80
CA LYS A 336 -18.34 -0.43 -1.73
C LYS A 336 -18.89 -0.58 -0.32
N LEU A 337 -18.10 -0.29 0.72
CA LEU A 337 -18.49 -0.46 2.12
C LEU A 337 -19.63 0.48 2.51
N GLU A 338 -20.73 -0.07 3.00
CA GLU A 338 -21.94 0.65 3.41
C GLU A 338 -22.23 0.44 4.91
N LYS A 339 -21.69 -0.63 5.50
CA LYS A 339 -21.96 -1.00 6.89
C LYS A 339 -20.76 -1.68 7.55
N ILE A 340 -20.45 -1.27 8.78
CA ILE A 340 -19.57 -2.01 9.69
C ILE A 340 -20.40 -2.46 10.90
N ILE A 341 -20.29 -3.73 11.28
CA ILE A 341 -20.89 -4.29 12.50
C ILE A 341 -19.76 -4.57 13.49
N LEU A 342 -19.82 -3.96 14.67
CA LEU A 342 -18.90 -4.21 15.78
C LEU A 342 -19.65 -5.02 16.84
N ARG A 343 -19.50 -6.35 16.82
CA ARG A 343 -20.25 -7.23 17.73
C ARG A 343 -19.95 -6.95 19.20
N LYS A 344 -18.67 -6.69 19.52
CA LYS A 344 -18.21 -6.38 20.88
C LYS A 344 -18.97 -5.22 21.54
N LEU A 345 -19.41 -4.27 20.72
CA LEU A 345 -20.09 -3.06 21.15
C LEU A 345 -21.60 -3.12 20.94
N ASP A 346 -22.13 -4.17 20.28
CA ASP A 346 -23.48 -4.21 19.73
C ASP A 346 -23.80 -2.94 18.90
N ALA A 347 -22.87 -2.58 18.01
CA ALA A 347 -22.94 -1.34 17.24
C ALA A 347 -22.94 -1.59 15.74
N HIS A 348 -23.84 -0.90 15.03
CA HIS A 348 -23.81 -0.79 13.57
C HIS A 348 -23.39 0.62 13.16
N ILE A 349 -22.37 0.70 12.31
CA ILE A 349 -21.86 1.94 11.75
C ILE A 349 -22.31 2.03 10.29
N PHE A 350 -23.00 3.11 9.96
CA PHE A 350 -23.43 3.41 8.59
C PHE A 350 -22.37 4.22 7.84
N LEU A 351 -22.12 3.83 6.60
CA LEU A 351 -21.27 4.56 5.65
C LEU A 351 -22.11 4.92 4.41
N PRO A 352 -22.14 6.20 3.99
CA PRO A 352 -22.96 6.63 2.88
C PRO A 352 -22.42 6.09 1.56
N ARG A 353 -23.30 5.90 0.58
CA ARG A 353 -22.90 5.48 -0.77
C ARG A 353 -22.04 6.53 -1.46
N THR A 354 -22.38 7.81 -1.26
CA THR A 354 -21.70 8.94 -1.89
C THR A 354 -21.64 10.15 -0.96
N PRO A 355 -20.55 10.97 -1.00
CA PRO A 355 -19.34 10.75 -1.79
C PRO A 355 -18.44 9.67 -1.17
N VAL A 356 -17.67 8.96 -2.00
CA VAL A 356 -16.77 7.87 -1.56
C VAL A 356 -15.77 8.35 -0.50
N CYS A 357 -15.25 9.58 -0.62
CA CYS A 357 -14.30 10.16 0.33
C CYS A 357 -14.82 10.20 1.78
N ARG A 358 -16.14 10.19 1.99
CA ARG A 358 -16.72 10.15 3.33
C ARG A 358 -16.56 8.80 4.01
N LYS A 359 -16.37 7.72 3.25
CA LYS A 359 -16.09 6.40 3.83
C LYS A 359 -14.78 6.45 4.62
N ASP A 360 -13.76 7.10 4.07
CA ASP A 360 -12.47 7.28 4.75
C ASP A 360 -12.59 8.18 6.00
N GLU A 361 -13.48 9.17 6.01
CA GLU A 361 -13.77 9.96 7.23
C GLU A 361 -14.31 9.08 8.36
N VAL A 362 -15.16 8.10 8.04
CA VAL A 362 -15.77 7.19 9.02
C VAL A 362 -14.80 6.08 9.43
N THR A 363 -14.08 5.46 8.49
CA THR A 363 -13.17 4.35 8.81
C THR A 363 -11.95 4.81 9.62
N LYS A 364 -11.53 6.07 9.49
CA LYS A 364 -10.51 6.68 10.37
C LYS A 364 -10.92 6.81 11.84
N LEU A 365 -12.20 6.60 12.16
CA LEU A 365 -12.69 6.59 13.54
C LEU A 365 -12.58 5.21 14.21
N LEU A 366 -12.17 4.18 13.46
CA LEU A 366 -11.71 2.92 14.04
C LEU A 366 -10.41 3.16 14.79
N SER A 367 -10.23 2.51 15.94
CA SER A 367 -9.09 2.77 16.81
C SER A 367 -8.33 1.51 17.21
N ASP A 368 -7.01 1.68 17.34
CA ASP A 368 -6.07 0.75 17.94
C ASP A 368 -5.90 0.98 19.46
N GLN A 369 -6.54 2.00 20.04
CA GLN A 369 -6.44 2.37 21.45
C GLN A 369 -7.81 2.57 22.11
N GLY A 370 -8.09 1.79 23.16
CA GLY A 370 -9.31 1.96 23.97
C GLY A 370 -10.56 1.37 23.31
N ASP A 371 -11.57 2.21 23.07
CA ASP A 371 -12.82 1.82 22.40
C ASP A 371 -12.57 1.63 20.89
N LEU A 372 -13.00 0.50 20.31
CA LEU A 372 -12.78 0.14 18.90
C LEU A 372 -13.31 1.18 17.89
N PHE A 373 -14.13 2.14 18.34
CA PHE A 373 -14.71 3.18 17.49
C PHE A 373 -15.02 4.49 18.23
N TRP A 374 -14.69 5.63 17.63
CA TRP A 374 -14.90 6.95 18.22
C TRP A 374 -16.29 7.55 17.89
N PHE A 375 -17.32 7.15 18.65
CA PHE A 375 -18.71 7.58 18.43
C PHE A 375 -18.94 9.09 18.50
N GLU A 376 -18.27 9.81 19.39
CA GLU A 376 -18.49 11.26 19.50
C GLU A 376 -18.04 12.00 18.23
N ALA A 377 -16.94 11.55 17.63
CA ALA A 377 -16.48 12.06 16.34
C ALA A 377 -17.43 11.67 15.21
N TYR A 378 -17.96 10.46 15.25
CA TYR A 378 -18.93 9.98 14.27
C TYR A 378 -20.20 10.82 14.29
N ASP A 379 -20.76 11.10 15.48
CA ASP A 379 -21.97 11.90 15.63
C ASP A 379 -21.80 13.35 15.12
N ARG A 380 -20.57 13.91 15.17
CA ARG A 380 -20.24 15.23 14.59
C ARG A 380 -20.34 15.24 13.06
N LEU A 381 -20.17 14.10 12.39
CA LEU A 381 -20.32 14.00 10.94
C LEU A 381 -21.78 14.19 10.49
N PHE A 382 -22.77 13.96 11.34
CA PHE A 382 -24.18 14.07 10.96
C PHE A 382 -24.52 15.41 10.27
N GLY A 383 -23.99 16.52 10.80
CA GLY A 383 -24.25 17.86 10.26
C GLY A 383 -23.74 18.06 8.84
N THR A 384 -22.68 17.33 8.45
CA THR A 384 -21.97 17.50 7.18
C THR A 384 -22.57 16.69 6.04
N TYR A 385 -23.58 15.85 6.29
CA TYR A 385 -24.28 15.08 5.24
C TYR A 385 -25.26 15.97 4.47
N PHE A 386 -25.24 15.92 3.14
CA PHE A 386 -26.12 16.75 2.31
C PHE A 386 -27.36 16.00 1.85
N GLN A 387 -27.23 14.69 1.56
CA GLN A 387 -28.36 13.88 1.11
C GLN A 387 -29.31 13.56 2.26
N LEU A 388 -30.60 13.79 2.04
CA LEU A 388 -31.63 13.56 3.05
C LEU A 388 -31.74 12.08 3.42
N SER A 389 -31.65 11.16 2.44
CA SER A 389 -31.63 9.72 2.65
C SER A 389 -30.49 9.31 3.57
N ASP A 390 -29.26 9.74 3.28
CA ASP A 390 -28.09 9.35 4.08
C ASP A 390 -28.18 9.91 5.51
N LYS A 391 -28.69 11.14 5.69
CA LYS A 391 -28.94 11.70 7.03
C LYS A 391 -29.99 10.88 7.79
N ALA A 392 -31.07 10.50 7.13
CA ALA A 392 -32.11 9.69 7.75
C ALA A 392 -31.57 8.29 8.10
N GLU A 393 -30.80 7.66 7.22
CA GLU A 393 -30.15 6.37 7.48
C GLU A 393 -29.17 6.45 8.66
N PHE A 394 -28.35 7.50 8.71
CA PHE A 394 -27.43 7.77 9.82
C PHE A 394 -28.22 7.87 11.14
N ALA A 395 -29.24 8.74 11.18
CA ALA A 395 -30.05 8.99 12.37
C ALA A 395 -30.77 7.72 12.85
N CYS A 396 -31.39 6.96 11.94
CA CYS A 396 -32.05 5.71 12.30
C CYS A 396 -31.07 4.69 12.84
N THR A 397 -29.90 4.54 12.20
CA THR A 397 -28.87 3.62 12.65
C THR A 397 -28.40 3.98 14.07
N ARG A 398 -28.13 5.26 14.33
CA ARG A 398 -27.70 5.70 15.67
C ARG A 398 -28.78 5.58 16.74
N LEU A 399 -30.04 5.85 16.41
CA LEU A 399 -31.15 5.66 17.36
C LEU A 399 -31.39 4.18 17.67
N ARG A 400 -31.19 3.29 16.70
CA ARG A 400 -31.34 1.84 16.89
C ARG A 400 -30.19 1.23 17.70
N TYR A 401 -28.97 1.70 17.48
CA TYR A 401 -27.76 1.23 18.17
C TYR A 401 -27.15 2.40 18.97
N PRO A 402 -27.70 2.76 20.14
CA PRO A 402 -27.41 4.00 20.86
C PRO A 402 -26.14 3.94 21.72
N VAL A 403 -25.14 3.14 21.32
CA VAL A 403 -23.85 3.05 22.02
C VAL A 403 -23.22 4.43 22.10
N SER A 404 -22.87 4.86 23.32
CA SER A 404 -22.32 6.18 23.64
C SER A 404 -23.13 7.37 23.10
N LEU A 405 -24.43 7.20 22.84
CA LEU A 405 -25.29 8.24 22.31
C LEU A 405 -25.87 9.12 23.43
N ARG A 406 -25.49 10.40 23.45
CA ARG A 406 -26.03 11.38 24.41
C ARG A 406 -27.49 11.71 24.14
N SER A 407 -28.27 11.97 25.20
CA SER A 407 -29.70 12.33 25.13
C SER A 407 -29.98 13.53 24.23
N GLU A 408 -29.11 14.54 24.26
CA GLU A 408 -29.27 15.76 23.46
C GLU A 408 -29.13 15.47 21.96
N ILE A 409 -28.20 14.56 21.62
CA ILE A 409 -27.92 14.12 20.25
C ILE A 409 -29.06 13.21 19.76
N ALA A 410 -29.48 12.23 20.57
CA ALA A 410 -30.63 11.38 20.26
C ALA A 410 -31.89 12.23 19.98
N GLY A 411 -32.16 13.22 20.83
CA GLY A 411 -33.26 14.15 20.62
C GLY A 411 -33.11 14.99 19.35
N ALA A 412 -31.88 15.35 18.96
CA ALA A 412 -31.63 16.05 17.69
C ALA A 412 -31.94 15.16 16.47
N TYR A 413 -31.58 13.87 16.52
CA TYR A 413 -31.92 12.91 15.47
C TYR A 413 -33.43 12.70 15.34
N GLN A 414 -34.13 12.51 16.45
CA GLN A 414 -35.60 12.39 16.45
C GLN A 414 -36.26 13.64 15.87
N ARG A 415 -35.88 14.84 16.32
CA ARG A 415 -36.41 16.10 15.78
C ARG A 415 -36.14 16.27 14.29
N PHE A 416 -34.97 15.85 13.82
CA PHE A 416 -34.64 15.87 12.39
C PHE A 416 -35.58 14.96 11.59
N LEU A 417 -35.76 13.71 12.02
CA LEU A 417 -36.63 12.74 11.36
C LEU A 417 -38.09 13.23 11.34
N GLU A 418 -38.58 13.77 12.44
CA GLU A 418 -39.95 14.34 12.52
C GLU A 418 -40.12 15.54 11.58
N LYS A 419 -39.17 16.48 11.61
CA LYS A 419 -39.21 17.68 10.79
C LYS A 419 -39.25 17.37 9.30
N HIS A 420 -38.55 16.32 8.87
CA HIS A 420 -38.41 15.94 7.46
C HIS A 420 -39.23 14.69 7.09
N ARG A 421 -40.24 14.34 7.89
CA ARG A 421 -41.01 13.10 7.75
C ARG A 421 -41.57 12.90 6.35
N ILE A 422 -42.14 13.96 5.79
CA ILE A 422 -42.79 13.96 4.48
C ILE A 422 -41.75 13.76 3.37
N GLU A 423 -40.67 14.54 3.40
CA GLU A 423 -39.60 14.51 2.42
C GLU A 423 -38.84 13.18 2.44
N ILE A 424 -38.64 12.58 3.63
CA ILE A 424 -38.03 11.26 3.77
C ILE A 424 -38.88 10.19 3.07
N LEU A 425 -40.21 10.19 3.24
CA LEU A 425 -41.10 9.24 2.57
C LEU A 425 -41.12 9.43 1.05
N ASP A 426 -41.00 10.69 0.57
CA ASP A 426 -40.88 10.99 -0.85
C ASP A 426 -39.57 10.45 -1.42
N VAL A 427 -38.46 10.65 -0.71
CA VAL A 427 -37.14 10.13 -1.11
C VAL A 427 -37.13 8.61 -1.13
N ILE A 428 -37.70 7.95 -0.11
CA ILE A 428 -37.87 6.48 -0.08
C ILE A 428 -38.66 6.00 -1.28
N SER A 429 -39.78 6.67 -1.60
CA SER A 429 -40.61 6.32 -2.75
C SER A 429 -39.88 6.50 -4.08
N THR A 430 -39.13 7.60 -4.22
CA THR A 430 -38.42 7.95 -5.45
C THR A 430 -37.23 7.01 -5.69
N GLN A 431 -36.50 6.65 -4.63
CA GLN A 431 -35.32 5.79 -4.71
C GLN A 431 -35.64 4.29 -4.53
N GLU A 432 -36.89 3.94 -4.24
CA GLU A 432 -37.31 2.59 -3.84
C GLU A 432 -36.48 2.02 -2.66
N ASN A 433 -36.10 2.89 -1.71
CA ASN A 433 -35.20 2.55 -0.61
C ASN A 433 -35.95 1.81 0.52
N ALA A 434 -36.17 0.51 0.32
CA ALA A 434 -36.80 -0.37 1.31
C ALA A 434 -35.99 -0.48 2.62
N ASP A 435 -34.66 -0.37 2.54
CA ASP A 435 -33.78 -0.48 3.72
C ASP A 435 -33.99 0.66 4.70
N LEU A 436 -34.06 1.91 4.22
CA LEU A 436 -34.39 3.06 5.07
C LEU A 436 -35.81 2.96 5.63
N LEU A 437 -36.79 2.50 4.84
CA LEU A 437 -38.15 2.29 5.33
C LEU A 437 -38.19 1.29 6.49
N LYS A 438 -37.46 0.17 6.36
CA LYS A 438 -37.29 -0.82 7.42
C LYS A 438 -36.63 -0.20 8.66
N LYS A 439 -35.50 0.52 8.50
CA LYS A 439 -34.83 1.20 9.63
C LYS A 439 -35.75 2.17 10.38
N LEU A 440 -36.63 2.90 9.68
CA LEU A 440 -37.63 3.78 10.32
C LEU A 440 -38.62 2.99 11.18
N THR A 441 -39.07 1.82 10.73
CA THR A 441 -39.94 0.95 11.54
C THR A 441 -39.24 0.46 12.81
N GLU A 442 -37.95 0.10 12.72
CA GLU A 442 -37.16 -0.44 13.85
C GLU A 442 -36.93 0.56 14.99
N ILE A 443 -37.07 1.85 14.71
CA ILE A 443 -36.95 2.93 15.70
C ILE A 443 -38.31 3.50 16.15
N GLY A 444 -39.43 2.88 15.72
CA GLY A 444 -40.77 3.35 16.08
C GLY A 444 -41.17 4.68 15.43
N PHE A 445 -40.63 5.00 14.25
CA PHE A 445 -40.95 6.25 13.55
C PHE A 445 -42.43 6.38 13.16
N PHE A 446 -43.08 5.23 12.93
CA PHE A 446 -44.50 5.16 12.60
C PHE A 446 -45.32 4.81 13.83
N THR A 447 -46.29 5.65 14.13
CA THR A 447 -47.21 5.53 15.25
C THR A 447 -48.64 5.38 14.74
N LYS A 448 -49.58 5.07 15.63
CA LYS A 448 -51.01 5.01 15.31
C LYS A 448 -51.49 6.29 14.62
N ASP A 449 -50.96 7.45 15.00
CA ASP A 449 -51.40 8.75 14.50
C ASP A 449 -50.92 9.08 13.08
N ASN A 450 -49.85 8.43 12.60
CA ASN A 450 -49.19 8.83 11.35
C ASN A 450 -49.05 7.72 10.30
N ILE A 451 -49.25 6.45 10.69
CA ILE A 451 -49.02 5.31 9.80
C ILE A 451 -49.94 5.32 8.57
N ASP A 452 -51.21 5.70 8.73
CA ASP A 452 -52.17 5.75 7.62
C ASP A 452 -51.81 6.83 6.59
N ALA A 453 -51.38 8.00 7.07
CA ALA A 453 -50.89 9.07 6.20
C ALA A 453 -49.62 8.65 5.43
N ALA A 454 -48.75 7.84 6.04
CA ALA A 454 -47.55 7.31 5.40
C ALA A 454 -47.89 6.25 4.33
N ILE A 455 -48.81 5.32 4.63
CA ILE A 455 -49.31 4.31 3.69
C ILE A 455 -49.92 5.00 2.47
N ASP A 456 -50.80 5.98 2.68
CA ASP A 456 -51.44 6.74 1.61
C ASP A 456 -50.42 7.46 0.72
N ARG A 457 -49.41 8.09 1.34
CA ARG A 457 -48.38 8.84 0.60
C ARG A 457 -47.55 7.92 -0.29
N ILE A 458 -47.07 6.80 0.24
CA ILE A 458 -46.30 5.82 -0.54
C ILE A 458 -47.21 5.11 -1.56
N GLY A 459 -48.48 4.86 -1.22
CA GLY A 459 -49.46 4.29 -2.15
C GLY A 459 -49.67 5.17 -3.39
N ARG A 460 -49.76 6.50 -3.21
CA ARG A 460 -49.92 7.45 -4.32
C ARG A 460 -48.72 7.51 -5.27
N SER A 461 -47.52 7.11 -4.83
CA SER A 461 -46.35 7.02 -5.71
C SER A 461 -46.30 5.74 -6.56
N GLY A 462 -47.29 4.85 -6.40
CA GLY A 462 -47.42 3.62 -7.18
C GLY A 462 -46.44 2.50 -6.77
N LYS A 463 -45.77 2.64 -5.62
CA LYS A 463 -44.76 1.68 -5.14
C LYS A 463 -45.38 0.59 -4.27
N GLY A 464 -46.12 -0.32 -4.91
CA GLY A 464 -46.91 -1.36 -4.22
C GLY A 464 -46.15 -2.23 -3.21
N LYS A 465 -44.84 -2.51 -3.44
CA LYS A 465 -44.00 -3.26 -2.49
C LYS A 465 -43.79 -2.50 -1.17
N LEU A 466 -43.51 -1.20 -1.24
CA LEU A 466 -43.27 -0.36 -0.07
C LEU A 466 -44.57 -0.11 0.71
N THR A 467 -45.69 0.09 -0.01
CA THR A 467 -47.02 0.21 0.61
C THR A 467 -47.41 -1.07 1.34
N GLY A 468 -47.20 -2.24 0.71
CA GLY A 468 -47.47 -3.54 1.31
C GLY A 468 -46.66 -3.76 2.60
N PHE A 469 -45.37 -3.40 2.59
CA PHE A 469 -44.51 -3.46 3.77
C PHE A 469 -45.06 -2.64 4.95
N LEU A 470 -45.52 -1.40 4.71
CA LEU A 470 -46.10 -0.58 5.78
C LEU A 470 -47.46 -1.10 6.29
N MET A 471 -48.30 -1.65 5.41
CA MET A 471 -49.57 -2.26 5.81
C MET A 471 -49.35 -3.48 6.70
N GLU A 472 -48.36 -4.31 6.35
CA GLU A 472 -47.93 -5.45 7.16
C GLU A 472 -47.39 -5.00 8.53
N TYR A 473 -46.50 -4.02 8.54
CA TYR A 473 -45.99 -3.43 9.77
C TYR A 473 -47.13 -2.87 10.66
N LYS A 474 -48.10 -2.14 10.08
CA LYS A 474 -49.27 -1.62 10.80
C LYS A 474 -50.03 -2.76 11.48
N ARG A 475 -50.36 -3.80 10.71
CA ARG A 475 -51.10 -4.97 11.20
C ARG A 475 -50.40 -5.65 12.37
N GLU A 476 -49.08 -5.80 12.29
CA GLU A 476 -48.30 -6.58 13.25
C GLU A 476 -47.91 -5.80 14.51
N ASN A 477 -47.69 -4.49 14.41
CA ASN A 477 -47.05 -3.70 15.48
C ASN A 477 -47.92 -2.57 16.04
N ILE A 478 -48.93 -2.11 15.30
CA ILE A 478 -49.79 -0.99 15.71
C ILE A 478 -51.23 -1.47 15.99
N GLY A 479 -51.64 -2.56 15.32
CA GLY A 479 -52.99 -3.09 15.34
C GLY A 479 -53.86 -2.49 14.23
N THR A 480 -54.81 -3.28 13.75
CA THR A 480 -55.98 -2.73 13.05
C THR A 480 -56.89 -2.14 14.12
N ASP A 481 -57.38 -0.92 13.93
CA ASP A 481 -58.59 -0.54 14.67
C ASP A 481 -59.61 -1.63 14.37
N ASP A 482 -60.03 -2.37 15.40
CA ASP A 482 -61.19 -3.23 15.33
C ASP A 482 -62.31 -2.33 14.83
N PHE A 483 -62.69 -2.48 13.56
CA PHE A 483 -64.00 -2.05 13.14
C PHE A 483 -64.96 -2.89 13.95
N ASP A 484 -65.43 -2.33 15.06
CA ASP A 484 -66.54 -2.83 15.82
C ASP A 484 -67.76 -2.86 14.88
N PHE A 485 -68.02 -4.03 14.30
CA PHE A 485 -69.23 -4.33 13.55
C PHE A 485 -70.40 -4.68 14.49
N SER A 486 -70.39 -4.25 15.75
CA SER A 486 -71.60 -4.27 16.58
C SER A 486 -72.55 -3.12 16.18
N LEU A 487 -73.34 -3.46 15.16
CA LEU A 487 -74.73 -3.07 14.88
C LEU A 487 -75.08 -1.59 14.70
#